data_AF-A0A966QCL0-F1
#
_entry.id   AF-A0A966QCL0-F1
#
_cell.length_a   1.000
_cell.length_b   1.000
_cell.length_c   1.000
_cell.angle_alpha   90.00
_cell.angle_beta   90.00
_cell.angle_gamma   90.00
#
_symmetry.space_group_name_H-M   'P 1'
#
loop_
_entity.id
_entity.type
_entity.pdbx_description
1 polymer ?
#
loop_
_entity_poly.entity_id
_entity_poly.type
_entity_poly.pdbx_seq_one_letter_code
_entity_poly.pdbx_strand_id
1 'polypeptide(L)'
;MSAATSPAEISASDAPLAVIPAGSDGTAAFRAAYENRYTWEPGFGGYKGRCVWEQGEQRLEGTFVVGADLKATVEGIADETVHKAVASQLWEVAIHRVRRSFEQTHSENTFTAGDTDAVGTEIIVGGKNAGDRYRIKDSVVTMVHRHIHGTVVTIYTEST
;
A
#
# COMPACT_ATOMS: atom_id res chain seq x y z
N MET A 1 18.14 -46.47 19.20
CA MET A 1 16.81 -46.14 18.63
C MET A 1 16.38 -44.80 19.22
N SER A 2 16.51 -43.72 18.46
CA SER A 2 16.09 -42.38 18.88
C SER A 2 15.12 -41.86 17.82
N ALA A 3 13.86 -41.66 18.21
CA ALA A 3 12.81 -41.19 17.33
C ALA A 3 12.97 -39.69 17.09
N ALA A 4 13.01 -39.28 15.82
CA ALA A 4 12.92 -37.89 15.42
C ALA A 4 11.44 -37.49 15.39
N THR A 5 11.04 -36.54 16.23
CA THR A 5 9.73 -35.90 16.16
C THR A 5 9.72 -34.92 14.99
N SER A 6 8.88 -35.19 14.00
CA SER A 6 8.62 -34.29 12.87
C SER A 6 7.82 -33.08 13.34
N PRO A 7 8.13 -31.83 12.89
CA PRO A 7 7.28 -30.69 13.20
C PRO A 7 5.96 -30.80 12.42
N ALA A 8 4.86 -30.51 13.10
CA ALA A 8 3.52 -30.48 12.53
C ALA A 8 3.40 -29.34 11.51
N GLU A 9 2.96 -29.66 10.30
CA GLU A 9 2.53 -28.68 9.30
C GLU A 9 1.33 -27.90 9.83
N ILE A 10 1.44 -26.57 9.84
CA ILE A 10 0.35 -25.66 10.18
C ILE A 10 -0.53 -25.58 8.92
N SER A 11 -1.66 -26.29 8.94
CA SER A 11 -2.69 -26.19 7.90
C SER A 11 -3.30 -24.78 7.92
N ALA A 12 -3.13 -24.04 6.82
CA ALA A 12 -3.89 -22.81 6.59
C ALA A 12 -5.39 -23.15 6.54
N SER A 13 -6.17 -22.49 7.39
CA SER A 13 -7.61 -22.68 7.51
C SER A 13 -8.31 -22.25 6.21
N ASP A 14 -8.85 -23.21 5.47
CA ASP A 14 -9.67 -23.02 4.27
C ASP A 14 -11.11 -22.65 4.67
N ALA A 15 -11.26 -21.57 5.44
CA ALA A 15 -12.57 -21.04 5.79
C ALA A 15 -13.13 -20.31 4.54
N PRO A 16 -14.35 -20.64 4.08
CA PRO A 16 -14.93 -19.97 2.92
C PRO A 16 -15.06 -18.48 3.22
N LEU A 17 -14.48 -17.66 2.35
CA LEU A 17 -14.54 -16.21 2.42
C LEU A 17 -15.99 -15.77 2.45
N ALA A 18 -16.37 -15.02 3.48
CA ALA A 18 -17.68 -14.43 3.59
C ALA A 18 -17.87 -13.45 2.40
N VAL A 19 -18.60 -13.88 1.38
CA VAL A 19 -18.95 -13.04 0.23
C VAL A 19 -19.84 -11.92 0.74
N ILE A 20 -19.39 -10.68 0.56
CA ILE A 20 -20.15 -9.49 0.95
C ILE A 20 -21.18 -9.23 -0.16
N PRO A 21 -22.49 -9.25 0.13
CA PRO A 21 -23.51 -9.05 -0.89
C PRO A 21 -23.40 -7.66 -1.54
N ALA A 22 -23.58 -7.59 -2.86
CA ALA A 22 -23.62 -6.31 -3.56
C ALA A 22 -24.71 -5.39 -2.99
N GLY A 23 -24.39 -4.11 -2.84
CA GLY A 23 -25.25 -3.09 -2.24
C GLY A 23 -25.20 -3.01 -0.71
N SER A 24 -24.50 -3.93 -0.03
CA SER A 24 -24.32 -3.86 1.43
C SER A 24 -23.22 -2.89 1.85
N ASP A 25 -23.19 -2.54 3.15
CA ASP A 25 -22.14 -1.71 3.73
C ASP A 25 -20.78 -2.44 3.71
N GLY A 26 -19.84 -1.89 2.96
CA GLY A 26 -18.48 -2.42 2.80
C GLY A 26 -17.47 -1.88 3.82
N THR A 27 -17.89 -1.02 4.75
CA THR A 27 -16.98 -0.25 5.62
C THR A 27 -16.05 -1.15 6.44
N ALA A 28 -16.59 -2.21 7.06
CA ALA A 28 -15.80 -3.11 7.90
C ALA A 28 -14.73 -3.86 7.09
N ALA A 29 -15.10 -4.35 5.90
CA ALA A 29 -14.19 -5.10 5.04
C ALA A 29 -13.11 -4.20 4.43
N PHE A 30 -13.48 -3.01 3.96
CA PHE A 30 -12.50 -2.05 3.46
C PHE A 30 -11.56 -1.55 4.56
N ARG A 31 -12.08 -1.31 5.77
CA ARG A 31 -11.26 -0.99 6.94
C ARG A 31 -10.24 -2.07 7.24
N ALA A 32 -10.66 -3.34 7.28
CA ALA A 32 -9.75 -4.46 7.50
C ALA A 32 -8.63 -4.47 6.45
N ALA A 33 -8.97 -4.27 5.17
CA ALA A 33 -7.99 -4.19 4.10
C ALA A 33 -7.05 -2.98 4.19
N TYR A 34 -7.59 -1.81 4.56
CA TYR A 34 -6.82 -0.59 4.74
C TYR A 34 -5.83 -0.69 5.91
N GLU A 35 -6.25 -1.28 7.02
CA GLU A 35 -5.47 -1.41 8.25
C GLU A 35 -4.42 -2.53 8.16
N ASN A 36 -4.63 -3.53 7.29
CA ASN A 36 -3.67 -4.60 6.99
C ASN A 36 -2.49 -4.13 6.11
N ARG A 37 -2.48 -2.87 5.66
CA ARG A 37 -1.32 -2.32 4.93
C ARG A 37 -0.14 -2.17 5.88
N TYR A 38 1.03 -2.65 5.47
CA TYR A 38 2.25 -2.39 6.23
C TYR A 38 2.57 -0.89 6.24
N THR A 39 2.53 -0.33 7.44
CA THR A 39 2.92 1.04 7.77
C THR A 39 4.05 1.00 8.78
N TRP A 40 4.85 2.06 8.85
CA TRP A 40 5.87 2.17 9.89
C TRP A 40 5.24 2.32 11.27
N GLU A 41 5.81 1.62 12.25
CA GLU A 41 5.36 1.67 13.63
C GLU A 41 5.48 3.08 14.24
N PRO A 42 4.66 3.40 15.26
CA PRO A 42 4.85 4.62 16.03
C PRO A 42 6.27 4.73 16.57
N GLY A 43 6.88 5.91 16.44
CA GLY A 43 8.27 6.13 16.86
C GLY A 43 9.33 5.69 15.84
N PHE A 44 8.94 5.38 14.60
CA PHE A 44 9.88 5.15 13.51
C PHE A 44 10.95 6.25 13.42
N GLY A 45 12.21 5.89 13.68
CA GLY A 45 13.32 6.84 13.74
C GLY A 45 13.89 7.26 12.38
N GLY A 46 13.32 6.75 11.28
CA GLY A 46 13.87 6.92 9.95
C GLY A 46 14.81 5.80 9.52
N TYR A 47 15.37 5.93 8.32
CA TYR A 47 16.35 5.01 7.77
C TYR A 47 17.29 5.76 6.84
N LYS A 48 18.49 5.19 6.63
CA LYS A 48 19.49 5.76 5.72
C LYS A 48 20.11 4.65 4.89
N GLY A 49 20.65 5.03 3.74
CA GLY A 49 21.26 4.06 2.87
C GLY A 49 21.97 4.69 1.69
N ARG A 50 22.31 3.82 0.76
CA ARG A 50 22.91 4.15 -0.53
C ARG A 50 21.84 4.06 -1.61
N CYS A 51 21.85 5.00 -2.54
CA CYS A 51 20.98 5.00 -3.71
C CYS A 51 21.83 4.91 -4.97
N VAL A 52 21.36 4.12 -5.93
CA VAL A 52 21.98 3.98 -7.24
C VAL A 52 20.87 4.22 -8.26
N TRP A 53 21.13 5.14 -9.19
CA TRP A 53 20.24 5.42 -10.32
C TRP A 53 20.93 4.95 -11.60
N GLU A 54 20.20 4.20 -12.43
CA GLU A 54 20.70 3.64 -13.69
C GLU A 54 19.67 3.89 -14.80
N GLN A 55 20.11 4.47 -15.92
CA GLN A 55 19.31 4.63 -17.14
C GLN A 55 20.21 4.53 -18.37
N GLY A 56 19.99 3.49 -19.19
CA GLY A 56 20.90 3.18 -20.29
C GLY A 56 22.31 2.93 -19.77
N GLU A 57 23.29 3.69 -20.27
CA GLU A 57 24.69 3.62 -19.83
C GLU A 57 25.02 4.57 -18.65
N GLN A 58 24.11 5.46 -18.29
CA GLN A 58 24.33 6.41 -17.20
C GLN A 58 24.04 5.75 -15.85
N ARG A 59 25.02 5.84 -14.94
CA ARG A 59 24.92 5.38 -13.56
C ARG A 59 25.40 6.47 -12.61
N LEU A 60 24.55 6.83 -11.65
CA LEU A 60 24.87 7.78 -10.59
C LEU A 60 24.63 7.14 -9.23
N GLU A 61 25.43 7.52 -8.25
CA GLU A 61 25.39 6.95 -6.91
C GLU A 61 25.43 8.06 -5.86
N GLY A 62 24.67 7.86 -4.79
CA GLY A 62 24.59 8.80 -3.68
C GLY A 62 24.17 8.11 -2.39
N THR A 63 23.99 8.91 -1.35
CA THR A 63 23.44 8.48 -0.07
C THR A 63 22.15 9.21 0.22
N PHE A 64 21.30 8.60 1.02
CA PHE A 64 20.06 9.23 1.45
C PHE A 64 19.80 9.00 2.93
N VAL A 65 19.02 9.90 3.51
CA VAL A 65 18.42 9.75 4.84
C VAL A 65 16.93 10.09 4.71
N VAL A 66 16.07 9.20 5.19
CA VAL A 66 14.68 9.52 5.52
C VAL A 66 14.63 9.68 7.03
N GLY A 67 14.41 10.91 7.51
CA GLY A 67 14.39 11.23 8.94
C GLY A 67 13.15 10.72 9.67
N ALA A 68 13.15 10.86 10.99
CA ALA A 68 11.97 10.59 11.84
C ALA A 68 10.78 11.50 11.51
N ASP A 69 11.03 12.66 10.88
CA ASP A 69 10.00 13.56 10.35
C ASP A 69 9.50 13.16 8.96
N LEU A 70 9.94 11.99 8.46
CA LEU A 70 9.63 11.41 7.16
C LEU A 70 10.09 12.24 5.96
N LYS A 71 11.00 13.20 6.18
CA LYS A 71 11.62 13.97 5.09
C LYS A 71 12.86 13.26 4.59
N ALA A 72 13.01 13.22 3.26
CA ALA A 72 14.15 12.66 2.58
C ALA A 72 15.21 13.73 2.29
N THR A 73 16.48 13.42 2.53
CA THR A 73 17.63 14.15 1.99
C THR A 73 18.46 13.20 1.14
N VAL A 74 19.03 13.73 0.05
CA VAL A 74 19.88 12.99 -0.90
C VAL A 74 21.17 13.77 -1.10
N GLU A 75 22.30 13.07 -0.98
CA GLU A 75 23.66 13.60 -1.13
C GLU A 75 24.43 12.80 -2.18
N GLY A 76 25.46 13.41 -2.79
CA GLY A 76 26.32 12.75 -3.78
C GLY A 76 25.81 12.74 -5.22
N ILE A 77 24.60 13.27 -5.48
CA ILE A 77 24.03 13.40 -6.83
C ILE A 77 23.91 14.89 -7.17
N ALA A 78 24.81 15.37 -8.04
CA ALA A 78 24.83 16.78 -8.48
C ALA A 78 23.84 17.09 -9.61
N ASP A 79 23.47 16.08 -10.40
CA ASP A 79 22.45 16.23 -11.45
C ASP A 79 21.09 16.48 -10.78
N GLU A 80 20.53 17.67 -10.97
CA GLU A 80 19.27 18.07 -10.33
C GLU A 80 18.07 17.21 -10.76
N THR A 81 18.07 16.70 -11.99
CA THR A 81 16.97 15.87 -12.51
C THR A 81 16.99 14.52 -11.83
N VAL A 82 18.16 13.90 -11.72
CA VAL A 82 18.33 12.61 -11.04
C VAL A 82 18.13 12.77 -9.53
N HIS A 83 18.61 13.86 -8.93
CA HIS A 83 18.37 14.19 -7.53
C HIS A 83 16.87 14.25 -7.23
N LYS A 84 16.10 15.02 -8.02
CA LYS A 84 14.65 15.12 -7.89
C LYS A 84 13.95 13.78 -8.09
N ALA A 85 14.40 12.96 -9.05
CA ALA A 85 13.82 11.63 -9.28
C ALA A 85 14.02 10.71 -8.06
N VAL A 86 15.23 10.63 -7.52
CA VAL A 86 15.53 9.82 -6.32
C VAL A 86 14.77 10.34 -5.11
N ALA A 87 14.77 11.66 -4.88
CA ALA A 87 14.01 12.28 -3.79
C ALA A 87 12.50 12.01 -3.89
N SER A 88 11.95 12.03 -5.11
CA SER A 88 10.53 11.72 -5.36
C SER A 88 10.21 10.26 -5.03
N GLN A 89 11.08 9.31 -5.41
CA GLN A 89 10.90 7.89 -5.05
C GLN A 89 10.94 7.66 -3.53
N LEU A 90 11.85 8.32 -2.82
CA LEU A 90 11.91 8.26 -1.35
C LEU A 90 10.65 8.86 -0.72
N TRP A 91 10.15 9.96 -1.25
CA TRP A 91 8.91 10.58 -0.81
C TRP A 91 7.70 9.65 -1.02
N GLU A 92 7.59 9.03 -2.20
CA GLU A 92 6.53 8.05 -2.50
C GLU A 92 6.52 6.91 -1.48
N VAL A 93 7.69 6.34 -1.16
CA VAL A 93 7.78 5.31 -0.11
C VAL A 93 7.30 5.86 1.24
N ALA A 94 7.75 7.05 1.63
CA ALA A 94 7.39 7.64 2.91
C ALA A 94 5.87 7.88 3.05
N ILE A 95 5.23 8.45 2.03
CA ILE A 95 3.78 8.73 2.08
C ILE A 95 2.92 7.47 2.07
N HIS A 96 3.42 6.35 1.53
CA HIS A 96 2.70 5.08 1.52
C HIS A 96 2.90 4.27 2.80
N ARG A 97 4.01 4.51 3.52
CA ARG A 97 4.31 3.84 4.80
C ARG A 97 3.90 4.65 6.02
N VAL A 98 3.58 5.93 5.89
CA VAL A 98 3.07 6.73 7.03
C VAL A 98 1.75 6.17 7.52
N ARG A 99 1.66 5.90 8.83
CA ARG A 99 0.43 5.44 9.46
C ARG A 99 -0.55 6.60 9.58
N ARG A 100 -1.74 6.42 9.01
CA ARG A 100 -2.92 7.26 9.23
C ARG A 100 -4.07 6.34 9.63
N SER A 101 -4.88 6.76 10.60
CA SER A 101 -6.04 5.95 10.96
C SER A 101 -7.06 5.95 9.82
N PHE A 102 -7.93 4.94 9.82
CA PHE A 102 -9.02 4.86 8.87
C PHE A 102 -9.90 6.11 8.98
N GLU A 103 -10.28 6.52 10.19
CA GLU A 103 -11.11 7.70 10.45
C GLU A 103 -10.45 8.97 9.90
N GLN A 104 -9.17 9.18 10.17
CA GLN A 104 -8.45 10.36 9.69
C GLN A 104 -8.46 10.47 8.16
N THR A 105 -8.49 9.34 7.46
CA THR A 105 -8.41 9.30 5.98
C THR A 105 -9.79 9.24 5.34
N HIS A 106 -10.77 8.62 6.00
CA HIS A 106 -12.00 8.14 5.39
C HIS A 106 -13.28 8.50 6.17
N SER A 107 -13.23 9.34 7.21
CA SER A 107 -14.43 9.75 7.97
C SER A 107 -15.51 10.42 7.14
N GLU A 108 -15.14 11.02 6.01
CA GLU A 108 -16.05 11.70 5.07
C GLU A 108 -16.48 10.80 3.89
N ASN A 109 -16.14 9.51 3.93
CA ASN A 109 -16.45 8.55 2.86
C ASN A 109 -17.45 7.49 3.34
N THR A 110 -18.19 6.93 2.38
CA THR A 110 -19.03 5.74 2.57
C THR A 110 -18.53 4.61 1.67
N PHE A 111 -18.78 3.37 2.06
CA PHE A 111 -18.27 2.19 1.36
C PHE A 111 -19.42 1.24 1.06
N THR A 112 -19.62 0.91 -0.21
CA THR A 112 -20.67 -0.01 -0.65
C THR A 112 -20.04 -1.15 -1.43
N ALA A 113 -20.37 -2.39 -1.07
CA ALA A 113 -19.90 -3.55 -1.79
C ALA A 113 -20.52 -3.61 -3.19
N GLY A 114 -19.69 -3.83 -4.19
CA GLY A 114 -20.09 -4.05 -5.59
C GLY A 114 -20.09 -5.54 -5.94
N ASP A 115 -19.71 -5.85 -7.17
CA ASP A 115 -19.57 -7.24 -7.61
C ASP A 115 -18.33 -7.92 -7.00
N THR A 116 -18.25 -9.24 -7.14
CA THR A 116 -17.05 -10.01 -6.75
C THR A 116 -16.57 -10.81 -7.95
N ASP A 117 -15.28 -10.69 -8.24
CA ASP A 117 -14.61 -11.45 -9.29
C ASP A 117 -13.29 -12.07 -8.78
N ALA A 118 -12.46 -12.59 -9.69
CA ALA A 118 -11.19 -13.21 -9.34
C ALA A 118 -10.18 -12.26 -8.67
N VAL A 119 -10.31 -10.95 -8.90
CA VAL A 119 -9.47 -9.91 -8.30
C VAL A 119 -9.95 -9.58 -6.89
N GLY A 120 -11.26 -9.67 -6.63
CA GLY A 120 -11.85 -9.54 -5.30
C GLY A 120 -13.21 -8.85 -5.32
N THR A 121 -13.76 -8.59 -4.15
CA THR A 121 -15.00 -7.83 -3.99
C THR A 121 -14.72 -6.35 -4.25
N GLU A 122 -15.50 -5.73 -5.14
CA GLU A 122 -15.45 -4.30 -5.39
C GLU A 122 -15.98 -3.52 -4.18
N ILE A 123 -15.30 -2.43 -3.84
CA ILE A 123 -15.73 -1.44 -2.87
C ILE A 123 -15.87 -0.12 -3.60
N ILE A 124 -17.11 0.34 -3.71
CA ILE A 124 -17.48 1.62 -4.32
C ILE A 124 -17.43 2.68 -3.22
N VAL A 125 -16.66 3.74 -3.44
CA VAL A 125 -16.54 4.85 -2.49
C VAL A 125 -17.53 5.95 -2.83
N GLY A 126 -18.29 6.37 -1.82
CA GLY A 126 -19.11 7.57 -1.84
C GLY A 126 -18.56 8.65 -0.90
N GLY A 127 -19.24 9.80 -0.83
CA GLY A 127 -18.81 10.93 -0.01
C GLY A 127 -17.69 11.75 -0.66
N LYS A 128 -16.69 12.17 0.12
CA LYS A 128 -15.60 13.06 -0.33
C LYS A 128 -14.82 12.49 -1.51
N ASN A 129 -14.61 11.18 -1.54
CA ASN A 129 -13.91 10.47 -2.63
C ASN A 129 -14.88 9.72 -3.56
N ALA A 130 -16.10 10.24 -3.75
CA ALA A 130 -17.06 9.65 -4.67
C ALA A 130 -16.45 9.41 -6.07
N GLY A 131 -16.62 8.19 -6.59
CA GLY A 131 -16.07 7.77 -7.87
C GLY A 131 -14.78 6.95 -7.78
N ASP A 132 -14.09 6.98 -6.64
CA ASP A 132 -13.01 6.04 -6.35
C ASP A 132 -13.59 4.62 -6.14
N ARG A 133 -12.85 3.60 -6.57
CA ARG A 133 -13.20 2.20 -6.36
C ARG A 133 -11.97 1.40 -5.94
N TYR A 134 -12.20 0.35 -5.19
CA TYR A 134 -11.16 -0.61 -4.79
C TYR A 134 -11.67 -2.01 -5.09
N ARG A 135 -10.76 -2.98 -5.23
CA ARG A 135 -11.10 -4.37 -4.96
C ARG A 135 -10.33 -4.86 -3.75
N ILE A 136 -10.99 -5.69 -2.95
CA ILE A 136 -10.41 -6.31 -1.78
C ILE A 136 -10.57 -7.84 -1.85
N LYS A 137 -9.55 -8.54 -1.39
CA LYS A 137 -9.55 -9.99 -1.23
C LYS A 137 -8.69 -10.31 -0.01
N ASP A 138 -9.19 -11.17 0.89
CA ASP A 138 -8.43 -11.63 2.07
C ASP A 138 -7.88 -10.48 2.95
N SER A 139 -8.68 -9.41 3.12
CA SER A 139 -8.24 -8.19 3.81
C SER A 139 -6.99 -7.55 3.18
N VAL A 140 -6.83 -7.67 1.87
CA VAL A 140 -5.80 -6.99 1.09
C VAL A 140 -6.49 -6.21 -0.02
N VAL A 141 -6.06 -4.97 -0.24
CA VAL A 141 -6.50 -4.19 -1.41
C VAL A 141 -5.78 -4.76 -2.62
N THR A 142 -6.53 -5.32 -3.57
CA THR A 142 -6.02 -5.98 -4.79
C THR A 142 -6.09 -5.10 -6.03
N MET A 143 -6.96 -4.08 -6.01
CA MET A 143 -7.03 -3.07 -7.06
C MET A 143 -7.40 -1.71 -6.46
N VAL A 144 -6.82 -0.66 -7.02
CA VAL A 144 -7.08 0.74 -6.68
C VAL A 144 -7.47 1.45 -7.96
N HIS A 145 -8.64 2.09 -7.97
CA HIS A 145 -9.14 2.93 -9.04
C HIS A 145 -9.44 4.32 -8.49
N ARG A 146 -8.66 5.33 -8.86
CA ARG A 146 -8.79 6.67 -8.28
C ARG A 146 -8.69 7.79 -9.30
N HIS A 147 -9.38 8.88 -8.98
CA HIS A 147 -9.29 10.15 -9.71
C HIS A 147 -8.30 11.07 -8.99
N ILE A 148 -7.14 11.29 -9.62
CA ILE A 148 -6.06 12.10 -9.06
C ILE A 148 -5.74 13.21 -10.05
N HIS A 149 -6.04 14.46 -9.68
CA HIS A 149 -5.75 15.67 -10.49
C HIS A 149 -6.19 15.57 -11.97
N GLY A 150 -7.39 15.05 -12.22
CA GLY A 150 -7.94 14.90 -13.58
C GLY A 150 -7.42 13.67 -14.35
N THR A 151 -6.54 12.88 -13.73
CA THR A 151 -6.09 11.59 -14.26
C THR A 151 -6.82 10.45 -13.55
N VAL A 152 -7.24 9.44 -14.31
CA VAL A 152 -7.78 8.20 -13.76
C VAL A 152 -6.64 7.18 -13.68
N VAL A 153 -6.38 6.69 -12.48
CA VAL A 153 -5.35 5.67 -12.23
C VAL A 153 -6.03 4.38 -11.83
N THR A 154 -5.71 3.29 -12.53
CA THR A 154 -6.13 1.93 -12.15
C THR A 154 -4.88 1.08 -11.96
N ILE A 155 -4.67 0.59 -10.75
CA ILE A 155 -3.51 -0.23 -10.38
C ILE A 155 -4.03 -1.54 -9.80
N TYR A 156 -3.57 -2.66 -10.36
CA TYR A 156 -3.73 -3.97 -9.74
C TYR A 156 -2.49 -4.26 -8.91
N THR A 157 -2.67 -4.64 -7.66
CA THR A 157 -1.56 -4.98 -6.78
C THR A 157 -1.30 -6.48 -6.88
N GLU A 158 -0.08 -6.85 -7.21
CA GLU A 158 0.35 -8.25 -7.16
C GLU A 158 0.66 -8.62 -5.70
N SER A 159 0.19 -9.79 -5.27
CA SER A 159 0.66 -10.43 -4.03
C SER A 159 1.87 -11.27 -4.43
N THR A 160 3.04 -11.02 -3.83
CA THR A 160 4.24 -11.85 -4.02
C THR A 160 4.18 -13.08 -3.12
#